data_AF-A0A1Y1N523-F1
#
_entry.id   AF-A0A1Y1N523-F1
#
_cell.length_a   1.000
_cell.length_b   1.000
_cell.length_c   1.000
_cell.angle_alpha   90.00
_cell.angle_beta   90.00
_cell.angle_gamma   90.00
#
_symmetry.space_group_name_H-M   'P 1'
#
loop_
_entity.id
_entity.type
_entity.pdbx_description
1 polymer ?
#
loop_
_entity_poly.entity_id
_entity_poly.type
_entity_poly.pdbx_seq_one_letter_code
_entity_poly.pdbx_strand_id
1 'polypeptide(L)'
;MQFPKNYPESTLLIELKSKTLSEKLIQGLTNVCETEAKKHLGRPQIMLTLAFLQNFLIENPLSCCHSEIGNIKRLLVDGVDELKLKQKSSSIFLSIVHANYFWNVKFFVPDNYPVLAIELKNAETNLPPTLRHHIFEQGREMARQCVEPPLKKPKPNDPPFKPQPSLEKTACFFINYVKQLPSQVCQFCKEQCLPSDPQLIEKNEESPRHLERIFCGHLFHQECLFNYLKTPPFGNKRCGICGEKISHHKWSLSDKLAENRWAHEQARERELAEVEDFFN
;
A
#
# COMPACT_ATOMS: atom_id res chain seq x y z
N MET A 1 -24.56 31.81 0.93
CA MET A 1 -25.49 32.25 -0.13
C MET A 1 -25.80 33.71 0.09
N GLN A 2 -25.75 34.53 -0.96
CA GLN A 2 -26.09 35.96 -0.89
C GLN A 2 -27.21 36.27 -1.87
N PHE A 3 -28.16 37.10 -1.43
CA PHE A 3 -29.32 37.51 -2.21
C PHE A 3 -29.03 38.83 -2.93
N PRO A 4 -29.08 38.87 -4.27
CA PRO A 4 -29.05 40.14 -4.98
C PRO A 4 -30.34 40.92 -4.75
N LYS A 5 -30.30 42.24 -4.96
CA LYS A 5 -31.44 43.15 -4.75
C LYS A 5 -32.70 42.78 -5.55
N ASN A 6 -32.53 42.14 -6.71
CA ASN A 6 -33.61 41.79 -7.62
C ASN A 6 -33.99 40.29 -7.53
N TYR A 7 -33.66 39.61 -6.43
CA TYR A 7 -34.08 38.24 -6.22
C TYR A 7 -35.61 38.17 -6.05
N PRO A 8 -36.34 37.20 -6.69
CA PRO A 8 -35.84 35.98 -7.36
C PRO A 8 -35.56 36.10 -8.87
N GLU A 9 -35.68 37.29 -9.47
CA GLU A 9 -35.43 37.50 -10.90
C GLU A 9 -33.95 37.40 -11.28
N SER A 10 -33.06 37.65 -10.30
CA SER A 10 -31.61 37.44 -10.42
C SER A 10 -31.15 36.13 -9.78
N THR A 11 -30.07 35.55 -10.30
CA THR A 11 -29.46 34.31 -9.76
C THR A 11 -28.89 34.51 -8.36
N LEU A 12 -29.08 33.52 -7.50
CA LEU A 12 -28.45 33.45 -6.18
C LEU A 12 -26.92 33.36 -6.31
N LEU A 13 -26.19 34.13 -5.49
CA LEU A 13 -24.74 34.02 -5.40
C LEU A 13 -24.36 32.90 -4.41
N ILE A 14 -23.56 31.95 -4.87
CA ILE A 14 -23.24 30.72 -4.14
C ILE A 14 -21.73 30.69 -3.88
N GLU A 15 -21.38 30.42 -2.63
CA GLU A 15 -20.00 30.16 -2.23
C GLU A 15 -20.02 28.87 -1.42
N LEU A 16 -19.30 27.86 -1.89
CA LEU A 16 -19.11 26.60 -1.16
C LEU A 16 -17.76 26.62 -0.46
N LYS A 17 -17.73 26.18 0.79
CA LYS A 17 -16.51 26.02 1.59
C LYS A 17 -16.50 24.65 2.22
N SER A 18 -15.36 23.99 2.18
CA SER A 18 -15.15 22.71 2.85
C SER A 18 -13.74 22.65 3.41
N LYS A 19 -13.58 21.94 4.54
CA LYS A 19 -12.28 21.66 5.15
C LYS A 19 -11.60 20.42 4.55
N THR A 20 -12.36 19.60 3.81
CA THR A 20 -11.93 18.27 3.36
C THR A 20 -11.97 18.12 1.84
N LEU A 21 -12.85 18.83 1.14
CA LEU A 21 -12.92 18.77 -0.32
C LEU A 21 -11.84 19.64 -0.96
N SER A 22 -11.28 19.18 -2.07
CA SER A 22 -10.32 19.97 -2.85
C SER A 22 -10.93 21.24 -3.43
N GLU A 23 -10.15 22.32 -3.50
CA GLU A 23 -10.57 23.61 -4.06
C GLU A 23 -11.10 23.47 -5.49
N LYS A 24 -10.43 22.64 -6.31
CA LYS A 24 -10.86 22.37 -7.69
C LYS A 24 -12.27 21.77 -7.76
N LEU A 25 -12.59 20.83 -6.86
CA LEU A 25 -13.92 20.24 -6.79
C LEU A 25 -14.94 21.26 -6.27
N ILE A 26 -14.58 22.05 -5.25
CA ILE A 26 -15.45 23.10 -4.70
C ILE A 26 -15.81 24.12 -5.78
N GLN A 27 -14.83 24.57 -6.56
CA GLN A 27 -15.07 25.50 -7.67
C GLN A 27 -15.98 24.87 -8.73
N GLY A 28 -15.72 23.62 -9.11
CA GLY A 28 -16.57 22.88 -10.05
C GLY A 28 -18.02 22.76 -9.57
N LEU A 29 -18.21 22.35 -8.31
CA LEU A 29 -19.52 22.25 -7.67
C LEU A 29 -20.25 23.58 -7.59
N THR A 30 -19.53 24.66 -7.26
CA THR A 30 -20.08 26.01 -7.21
C THR A 30 -20.63 26.42 -8.57
N ASN A 31 -19.84 26.23 -9.64
CA ASN A 31 -20.26 26.55 -11.01
C ASN A 31 -21.50 25.75 -11.45
N VAL A 32 -21.57 24.46 -11.08
CA VAL A 32 -22.73 23.62 -11.39
C VAL A 32 -23.96 24.08 -10.60
N CYS A 33 -23.81 24.43 -9.32
CA CYS A 33 -24.90 24.95 -8.49
C CYS A 33 -25.43 26.29 -9.02
N GLU A 34 -24.55 27.20 -9.46
CA GLU A 34 -24.95 28.47 -10.09
C GLU A 34 -25.69 28.24 -11.41
N THR A 35 -25.27 27.26 -12.19
CA THR A 35 -25.95 26.87 -13.44
C THR A 35 -27.34 26.32 -13.16
N GLU A 36 -27.50 25.53 -12.10
CA GLU A 36 -28.80 25.02 -11.66
C GLU A 36 -29.72 26.14 -11.15
N ALA A 37 -29.18 27.06 -10.35
CA ALA A 37 -29.92 28.22 -9.85
C ALA A 37 -30.46 29.10 -11.00
N LYS A 38 -29.69 29.28 -12.08
CA LYS A 38 -30.11 30.02 -13.29
C LYS A 38 -31.32 29.39 -14.00
N LYS A 39 -31.61 28.10 -13.81
CA LYS A 39 -32.80 27.47 -14.42
C LYS A 39 -34.10 27.87 -13.73
N HIS A 40 -34.01 28.45 -12.54
CA HIS A 40 -35.15 28.77 -11.68
C HIS A 40 -35.31 30.28 -11.45
N LEU A 41 -34.88 31.11 -12.41
CA LEU A 41 -35.12 32.56 -12.37
C LEU A 41 -36.63 32.86 -12.27
N GLY A 42 -36.97 33.86 -11.47
CA GLY A 42 -38.36 34.22 -11.15
C GLY A 42 -39.02 33.31 -10.11
N ARG A 43 -38.34 32.28 -9.60
CA ARG A 43 -38.81 31.40 -8.52
C ARG A 43 -37.79 31.35 -7.37
N PRO A 44 -38.19 30.96 -6.15
CA PRO A 44 -37.24 30.72 -5.07
C PRO A 44 -36.23 29.62 -5.43
N GLN A 45 -34.94 29.95 -5.47
CA GLN A 45 -33.86 29.07 -5.94
C GLN A 45 -33.24 28.21 -4.82
N ILE A 46 -33.23 28.70 -3.57
CA ILE A 46 -32.45 28.13 -2.44
C ILE A 46 -32.66 26.62 -2.30
N MET A 47 -33.91 26.19 -2.06
CA MET A 47 -34.20 24.79 -1.76
C MET A 47 -33.90 23.87 -2.93
N LEU A 48 -34.12 24.35 -4.16
CA LEU A 48 -33.84 23.60 -5.38
C LEU A 48 -32.33 23.37 -5.53
N THR A 49 -31.53 24.41 -5.30
CA THR A 49 -30.07 24.30 -5.37
C THR A 49 -29.49 23.47 -4.23
N LEU A 50 -30.02 23.58 -3.00
CA LEU A 50 -29.59 22.75 -1.87
C LEU A 50 -29.95 21.28 -2.09
N ALA A 51 -31.17 20.98 -2.55
CA ALA A 51 -31.60 19.62 -2.87
C ALA A 51 -30.74 19.02 -4.00
N PHE A 52 -30.44 19.82 -5.03
CA PHE A 52 -29.53 19.42 -6.10
C PHE A 52 -28.13 19.07 -5.56
N LEU A 53 -27.54 19.94 -4.75
CA LEU A 53 -26.21 19.70 -4.16
C LEU A 53 -26.21 18.46 -3.26
N GLN A 54 -27.23 18.31 -2.42
CA GLN A 54 -27.38 17.14 -1.54
C GLN A 54 -27.47 15.85 -2.36
N ASN A 55 -28.33 15.82 -3.39
CA ASN A 55 -28.48 14.66 -4.27
C ASN A 55 -27.17 14.34 -5.00
N PHE A 56 -26.47 15.35 -5.50
CA PHE A 56 -25.17 15.16 -6.13
C PHE A 56 -24.18 14.47 -5.19
N LEU A 57 -24.09 14.90 -3.93
CA LEU A 57 -23.16 14.32 -2.96
C LEU A 57 -23.55 12.88 -2.58
N ILE A 58 -24.85 12.60 -2.44
CA ILE A 58 -25.37 11.25 -2.18
C ILE A 58 -25.06 10.31 -3.35
N GLU A 59 -25.21 10.78 -4.59
CA GLU A 59 -24.92 9.99 -5.78
C GLU A 59 -23.43 9.81 -6.05
N ASN A 60 -22.58 10.69 -5.51
CA ASN A 60 -21.14 10.73 -5.75
C ASN A 60 -20.32 10.74 -4.44
N PRO A 61 -20.41 9.71 -3.59
CA PRO A 61 -19.74 9.69 -2.29
C PRO A 61 -18.21 9.72 -2.39
N LEU A 62 -17.62 9.26 -3.50
CA LEU A 62 -16.17 9.32 -3.74
C LEU A 62 -15.65 10.75 -4.01
N SER A 63 -16.54 11.75 -4.02
CA SER A 63 -16.15 13.16 -4.12
C SER A 63 -15.23 13.59 -2.98
N CYS A 64 -15.36 12.98 -1.80
CA CYS A 64 -14.51 13.25 -0.64
C CYS A 64 -13.01 12.95 -0.87
N CYS A 65 -12.69 12.01 -1.77
CA CYS A 65 -11.33 11.62 -2.12
C CYS A 65 -10.98 11.96 -3.58
N HIS A 66 -11.62 12.98 -4.17
CA HIS A 66 -11.44 13.35 -5.58
C HIS A 66 -9.97 13.63 -5.95
N SER A 67 -9.25 14.37 -5.11
CA SER A 67 -7.83 14.68 -5.33
C SER A 67 -6.95 13.44 -5.29
N GLU A 68 -7.16 12.56 -4.30
CA GLU A 68 -6.43 11.30 -4.15
C GLU A 68 -6.65 10.39 -5.36
N ILE A 69 -7.90 10.25 -5.82
CA ILE A 69 -8.22 9.50 -7.04
C ILE A 69 -7.45 10.07 -8.25
N GLY A 70 -7.44 11.40 -8.38
CA GLY A 70 -6.69 12.07 -9.44
C GLY A 70 -5.19 11.79 -9.39
N ASN A 71 -4.60 11.78 -8.19
CA ASN A 71 -3.18 11.48 -7.98
C ASN A 71 -2.86 10.01 -8.28
N ILE A 72 -3.69 9.08 -7.81
CA ILE A 72 -3.54 7.64 -8.07
C ILE A 72 -3.54 7.37 -9.58
N LYS A 73 -4.49 7.96 -10.33
CA LYS A 73 -4.56 7.79 -11.78
C LYS A 73 -3.27 8.18 -12.51
N ARG A 74 -2.53 9.16 -12.01
CA ARG A 74 -1.24 9.58 -12.62
C ARG A 74 -0.12 8.56 -12.43
N LEU A 75 -0.25 7.62 -11.50
CA LEU A 75 0.74 6.57 -11.22
C LEU A 75 0.48 5.28 -12.01
N LEU A 76 -0.69 5.19 -12.63
CA LEU A 76 -1.12 4.01 -13.39
C LEU A 76 -0.54 4.08 -14.80
N VAL A 77 -0.21 2.91 -15.34
CA VAL A 77 0.20 2.78 -16.74
C VAL A 77 -1.05 2.59 -17.57
N ASP A 78 -1.33 3.54 -18.47
CA ASP A 78 -2.50 3.52 -19.34
C ASP A 78 -2.56 2.23 -20.18
N GLY A 79 -3.73 1.59 -20.20
CA GLY A 79 -3.97 0.34 -20.94
C GLY A 79 -3.48 -0.93 -20.26
N VAL A 80 -2.79 -0.83 -19.12
CA VAL A 80 -2.29 -1.99 -18.34
C VAL A 80 -2.92 -2.02 -16.96
N ASP A 81 -2.79 -0.95 -16.21
CA ASP A 81 -3.39 -0.80 -14.89
C ASP A 81 -4.81 -0.23 -15.01
N GLU A 82 -5.69 -0.54 -14.06
CA GLU A 82 -7.08 -0.07 -14.09
C GLU A 82 -7.54 0.46 -12.73
N LEU A 83 -8.25 1.59 -12.75
CA LEU A 83 -8.93 2.17 -11.59
C LEU A 83 -10.42 2.38 -11.89
N LYS A 84 -11.25 1.44 -11.45
CA LYS A 84 -12.71 1.48 -11.60
C LYS A 84 -13.36 2.14 -10.37
N LEU A 85 -14.09 3.22 -10.58
CA LEU A 85 -14.83 3.93 -9.53
C LEU A 85 -16.28 3.44 -9.47
N LYS A 86 -16.76 3.04 -8.30
CA LYS A 86 -18.14 2.59 -8.07
C LYS A 86 -18.83 3.49 -7.06
N GLN A 87 -19.33 4.63 -7.54
CA GLN A 87 -19.96 5.69 -6.74
C GLN A 87 -21.06 5.17 -5.80
N LYS A 88 -22.07 4.46 -6.32
CA LYS A 88 -23.20 3.94 -5.50
C LYS A 88 -22.80 3.07 -4.31
N SER A 89 -21.64 2.42 -4.39
CA SER A 89 -21.14 1.53 -3.34
C SER A 89 -19.99 2.12 -2.54
N SER A 90 -19.68 3.41 -2.74
CA SER A 90 -18.51 4.11 -2.18
C SER A 90 -17.24 3.26 -2.25
N SER A 91 -16.96 2.66 -3.42
CA SER A 91 -15.82 1.76 -3.57
C SER A 91 -15.02 2.00 -4.84
N ILE A 92 -13.73 1.67 -4.76
CA ILE A 92 -12.74 1.85 -5.81
C ILE A 92 -12.07 0.49 -6.01
N PHE A 93 -12.01 0.03 -7.25
CA PHE A 93 -11.30 -1.19 -7.61
C PHE A 93 -10.02 -0.82 -8.36
N LEU A 94 -8.89 -1.33 -7.85
CA LEU A 94 -7.57 -1.12 -8.40
C LEU A 94 -7.03 -2.46 -8.90
N SER A 95 -6.68 -2.51 -10.19
CA SER A 95 -5.98 -3.60 -10.85
C SER A 95 -4.60 -3.12 -11.24
N ILE A 96 -3.56 -3.78 -10.75
CA ILE A 96 -2.16 -3.48 -11.06
C ILE A 96 -1.58 -4.69 -11.78
N VAL A 97 -0.93 -4.46 -12.92
CA VAL A 97 -0.29 -5.53 -13.69
C VAL A 97 1.15 -5.15 -13.99
N HIS A 98 2.07 -6.07 -13.73
CA HIS A 98 3.47 -5.90 -14.07
C HIS A 98 4.13 -7.24 -14.41
N ALA A 99 4.77 -7.31 -15.58
CA ALA A 99 5.18 -8.57 -16.20
C ALA A 99 3.97 -9.55 -16.25
N ASN A 100 4.14 -10.78 -15.77
CA ASN A 100 3.07 -11.78 -15.71
C ASN A 100 2.34 -11.79 -14.35
N TYR A 101 2.59 -10.80 -13.48
CA TYR A 101 1.99 -10.70 -12.16
C TYR A 101 0.88 -9.66 -12.10
N PHE A 102 -0.16 -9.95 -11.32
CA PHE A 102 -1.27 -9.02 -11.12
C PHE A 102 -1.70 -8.91 -9.66
N TRP A 103 -2.29 -7.77 -9.33
CA TRP A 103 -2.91 -7.50 -8.04
C TRP A 103 -4.21 -6.71 -8.21
N ASN A 104 -5.31 -7.32 -7.78
CA ASN A 104 -6.63 -6.71 -7.75
C ASN A 104 -7.04 -6.48 -6.31
N VAL A 105 -7.46 -5.26 -5.97
CA VAL A 105 -7.94 -4.92 -4.62
C VAL A 105 -9.09 -3.92 -4.68
N LYS A 106 -10.04 -4.06 -3.76
CA LYS A 106 -11.16 -3.13 -3.59
C LYS A 106 -10.97 -2.29 -2.33
N PHE A 107 -10.97 -0.97 -2.49
CA PHE A 107 -11.04 0.00 -1.41
C PHE A 107 -12.49 0.41 -1.19
N PHE A 108 -12.93 0.46 0.07
CA PHE A 108 -14.21 1.01 0.47
C PHE A 108 -13.98 2.29 1.27
N VAL A 109 -14.63 3.38 0.87
CA VAL A 109 -14.48 4.70 1.49
C VAL A 109 -15.67 4.92 2.43
N PRO A 110 -15.43 5.08 3.76
CA PRO A 110 -16.50 5.26 4.74
C PRO A 110 -17.12 6.67 4.66
N ASP A 111 -18.34 6.82 5.16
CA ASP A 111 -19.09 8.10 5.11
C ASP A 111 -18.37 9.25 5.83
N ASN A 112 -17.63 8.94 6.91
CA ASN A 112 -16.90 9.93 7.72
C ASN A 112 -15.44 10.12 7.28
N TYR A 113 -15.08 9.76 6.05
CA TYR A 113 -13.72 9.94 5.55
C TYR A 113 -13.30 11.43 5.55
N PRO A 114 -12.08 11.80 6.02
CA PRO A 114 -10.94 10.95 6.41
C PRO A 114 -10.84 10.66 7.92
N VAL A 115 -11.91 10.84 8.70
CA VAL A 115 -11.91 10.51 10.14
C VAL A 115 -11.79 9.00 10.36
N LEU A 116 -12.40 8.20 9.46
CA LEU A 116 -12.25 6.76 9.41
C LEU A 116 -11.38 6.34 8.22
N ALA A 117 -10.59 5.29 8.40
CA ALA A 117 -9.73 4.75 7.35
C ALA A 117 -10.57 4.02 6.29
N ILE A 118 -10.02 3.96 5.08
CA ILE A 118 -10.56 3.07 4.04
C ILE A 118 -10.49 1.61 4.49
N GLU A 119 -11.45 0.81 4.06
CA GLU A 119 -11.45 -0.63 4.28
C GLU A 119 -10.98 -1.35 3.01
N LEU A 120 -10.07 -2.33 3.17
CA LEU A 120 -9.58 -3.16 2.06
C LEU A 120 -10.39 -4.45 1.98
N LYS A 121 -10.90 -4.77 0.79
CA LYS A 121 -11.67 -5.99 0.51
C LYS A 121 -11.19 -6.67 -0.76
N ASN A 122 -11.48 -7.97 -0.86
CA ASN A 122 -11.36 -8.78 -2.06
C ASN A 122 -10.02 -8.61 -2.79
N ALA A 123 -8.91 -8.96 -2.12
CA ALA A 123 -7.64 -9.08 -2.82
C ALA A 123 -7.64 -10.34 -3.70
N GLU A 124 -7.22 -10.23 -4.95
CA GLU A 124 -6.99 -11.35 -5.87
C GLU A 124 -5.64 -11.13 -6.56
N THR A 125 -4.82 -12.18 -6.61
CA THR A 125 -3.45 -12.10 -7.12
C THR A 125 -2.93 -13.48 -7.44
N ASN A 126 -1.97 -13.57 -8.35
CA ASN A 126 -1.15 -14.75 -8.61
C ASN A 126 0.19 -14.75 -7.85
N LEU A 127 0.39 -13.83 -6.91
CA LEU A 127 1.54 -13.83 -6.01
C LEU A 127 1.49 -14.98 -4.98
N PRO A 128 2.66 -15.38 -4.43
CA PRO A 128 2.72 -16.33 -3.33
C PRO A 128 1.83 -15.92 -2.13
N PRO A 129 1.19 -16.87 -1.42
CA PRO A 129 0.31 -16.57 -0.29
C PRO A 129 0.96 -15.72 0.82
N THR A 130 2.25 -15.95 1.09
CA THR A 130 3.03 -15.22 2.09
C THR A 130 3.16 -13.73 1.73
N LEU A 131 3.47 -13.43 0.46
CA LEU A 131 3.51 -12.05 -0.05
C LEU A 131 2.12 -11.43 -0.07
N ARG A 132 1.12 -12.17 -0.56
CA ARG A 132 -0.27 -11.70 -0.57
C ARG A 132 -0.72 -11.27 0.83
N HIS A 133 -0.54 -12.13 1.83
CA HIS A 133 -0.90 -11.80 3.20
C HIS A 133 -0.15 -10.56 3.67
N HIS A 134 1.18 -10.52 3.52
CA HIS A 134 1.97 -9.37 3.94
C HIS A 134 1.54 -8.05 3.29
N ILE A 135 1.41 -8.00 1.97
CA ILE A 135 1.06 -6.77 1.23
C ILE A 135 -0.33 -6.31 1.66
N PHE A 136 -1.28 -7.23 1.81
CA PHE A 136 -2.64 -6.88 2.20
C PHE A 136 -2.72 -6.36 3.65
N GLU A 137 -2.05 -7.02 4.60
CA GLU A 137 -1.96 -6.55 5.99
C GLU A 137 -1.22 -5.22 6.11
N GLN A 138 -0.12 -5.06 5.36
CA GLN A 138 0.66 -3.82 5.36
C GLN A 138 -0.18 -2.66 4.82
N GLY A 139 -0.97 -2.88 3.77
CA GLY A 139 -1.91 -1.89 3.26
C GLY A 139 -2.97 -1.49 4.31
N ARG A 140 -3.52 -2.46 5.06
CA ARG A 140 -4.46 -2.19 6.16
C ARG A 140 -3.82 -1.36 7.27
N GLU A 141 -2.62 -1.72 7.68
CA GLU A 141 -1.88 -0.98 8.71
C GLU A 141 -1.53 0.44 8.25
N MET A 142 -1.18 0.63 6.97
CA MET A 142 -0.94 1.96 6.41
C MET A 142 -2.20 2.83 6.42
N ALA A 143 -3.36 2.25 6.12
CA ALA A 143 -4.63 2.94 6.20
C ALA A 143 -4.96 3.32 7.67
N ARG A 144 -4.78 2.38 8.61
CA ARG A 144 -4.98 2.60 10.05
C ARG A 144 -4.12 3.74 10.59
N GLN A 145 -2.83 3.77 10.25
CA GLN A 145 -1.89 4.82 10.68
C GLN A 145 -2.23 6.23 10.19
N CYS A 146 -3.12 6.36 9.20
CA CYS A 146 -3.58 7.67 8.75
C CYS A 146 -4.65 8.26 9.66
N VAL A 147 -5.40 7.44 10.40
CA VAL A 147 -6.55 7.90 11.19
C VAL A 147 -6.46 7.57 12.67
N GLU A 148 -5.57 6.66 13.05
CA GLU A 148 -5.31 6.30 14.44
C GLU A 148 -3.92 6.77 14.89
N PRO A 149 -3.80 7.21 16.16
CA PRO A 149 -2.51 7.63 16.71
C PRO A 149 -1.51 6.47 16.73
N PRO A 150 -0.21 6.78 16.74
CA PRO A 150 0.84 5.78 16.91
C PRO A 150 0.63 4.98 18.21
N LEU A 151 0.91 3.67 18.17
CA LEU A 151 0.82 2.80 19.34
C LEU A 151 1.85 3.17 20.42
N LYS A 152 2.97 3.78 20.01
CA LYS A 152 3.98 4.30 20.93
C LYS A 152 3.53 5.66 21.46
N LYS A 153 3.72 5.88 22.76
CA LYS A 153 3.41 7.16 23.39
C LYS A 153 4.16 8.29 22.66
N PRO A 154 3.45 9.34 22.23
CA PRO A 154 4.09 10.50 21.61
C PRO A 154 5.06 11.15 22.60
N LYS A 155 6.15 11.72 22.08
CA LYS A 155 7.08 12.48 22.91
C LYS A 155 6.41 13.78 23.37
N PRO A 156 6.87 14.39 24.48
CA PRO A 156 6.24 15.59 25.04
C PRO A 156 6.10 16.77 24.06
N ASN A 157 6.99 16.85 23.06
CA ASN A 157 7.03 17.92 22.07
C ASN A 157 6.42 17.54 20.71
N ASP A 158 5.86 16.33 20.57
CA ASP A 158 5.24 15.92 19.31
C ASP A 158 3.89 16.64 19.12
N PRO A 159 3.57 17.11 17.90
CA PRO A 159 2.28 17.73 17.63
C PRO A 159 1.14 16.72 17.85
N PRO A 160 -0.06 17.21 18.21
CA PRO A 160 -1.21 16.32 18.39
C PRO A 160 -1.53 15.61 17.08
N PHE A 161 -1.78 14.31 17.17
CA PHE A 161 -2.17 13.49 16.02
C PHE A 161 -3.46 14.04 15.40
N LYS A 162 -3.49 14.11 14.06
CA LYS A 162 -4.67 14.50 13.29
C LYS A 162 -4.91 13.47 12.19
N PRO A 163 -6.16 12.99 12.04
CA PRO A 163 -6.51 12.12 10.93
C PRO A 163 -6.20 12.77 9.58
N GLN A 164 -5.68 11.97 8.66
CA GLN A 164 -5.34 12.38 7.30
C GLN A 164 -5.93 11.39 6.28
N PRO A 165 -6.15 11.83 5.03
CA PRO A 165 -6.60 10.94 3.96
C PRO A 165 -5.67 9.74 3.78
N SER A 166 -6.26 8.55 3.64
CA SER A 166 -5.55 7.27 3.63
C SER A 166 -5.56 6.57 2.26
N LEU A 167 -6.44 6.96 1.34
CA LEU A 167 -6.64 6.28 0.05
C LEU A 167 -5.39 6.35 -0.82
N GLU A 168 -4.87 7.54 -1.06
CA GLU A 168 -3.69 7.75 -1.90
C GLU A 168 -2.48 7.00 -1.34
N LYS A 169 -2.15 7.22 -0.07
CA LYS A 169 -1.00 6.60 0.59
C LYS A 169 -1.04 5.08 0.48
N THR A 170 -2.22 4.49 0.68
CA THR A 170 -2.40 3.03 0.64
C THR A 170 -2.33 2.51 -0.81
N ALA A 171 -3.00 3.15 -1.76
CA ALA A 171 -2.97 2.75 -3.16
C ALA A 171 -1.56 2.87 -3.77
N CYS A 172 -0.82 3.94 -3.45
CA CYS A 172 0.57 4.13 -3.86
C CYS A 172 1.48 2.99 -3.38
N PHE A 173 1.28 2.50 -2.14
CA PHE A 173 2.01 1.35 -1.64
C PHE A 173 1.76 0.09 -2.49
N PHE A 174 0.49 -0.23 -2.77
CA PHE A 174 0.17 -1.37 -3.64
C PHE A 174 0.81 -1.25 -5.02
N ILE A 175 0.65 -0.09 -5.68
CA ILE A 175 1.20 0.17 -7.02
C ILE A 175 2.71 -0.01 -7.03
N ASN A 176 3.41 0.65 -6.11
CA ASN A 176 4.87 0.62 -6.07
C ASN A 176 5.41 -0.77 -5.72
N TYR A 177 4.83 -1.42 -4.72
CA TYR A 177 5.31 -2.72 -4.27
C TYR A 177 5.10 -3.80 -5.34
N VAL A 178 3.91 -3.87 -5.94
CA VAL A 178 3.59 -4.85 -6.99
C VAL A 178 4.44 -4.64 -8.23
N LYS A 179 4.68 -3.39 -8.65
CA LYS A 179 5.55 -3.09 -9.80
C LYS A 179 7.03 -3.43 -9.56
N GLN A 180 7.50 -3.39 -8.31
CA GLN A 180 8.88 -3.72 -7.97
C GLN A 180 9.13 -5.22 -7.76
N LEU A 181 8.10 -5.99 -7.39
CA LEU A 181 8.26 -7.40 -7.01
C LEU A 181 8.93 -8.28 -8.08
N PRO A 182 8.52 -8.26 -9.37
CA PRO A 182 9.08 -9.15 -10.38
C PRO A 182 10.58 -8.90 -10.67
N SER A 183 11.08 -7.69 -10.38
CA SER A 183 12.50 -7.35 -10.56
C SER A 183 13.33 -7.56 -9.31
N GLN A 184 12.73 -8.00 -8.19
CA GLN A 184 13.48 -8.29 -6.99
C GLN A 184 14.32 -9.55 -7.13
N VAL A 185 15.54 -9.45 -6.62
CA VAL A 185 16.53 -10.54 -6.59
C VAL A 185 16.78 -10.98 -5.15
N CYS A 186 17.17 -12.25 -5.02
CA CYS A 186 17.59 -12.82 -3.76
C CYS A 186 18.87 -12.12 -3.29
N GLN A 187 18.88 -11.68 -2.04
CA GLN A 187 20.01 -10.92 -1.52
C GLN A 187 21.30 -11.72 -1.37
N PHE A 188 21.20 -13.04 -1.33
CA PHE A 188 22.35 -13.94 -1.21
C PHE A 188 22.89 -14.38 -2.58
N CYS A 189 22.11 -15.12 -3.38
CA CYS A 189 22.56 -15.66 -4.66
C CYS A 189 22.42 -14.69 -5.85
N LYS A 190 21.72 -13.55 -5.69
CA LYS A 190 21.44 -12.54 -6.72
C LYS A 190 20.58 -13.01 -7.90
N GLU A 191 20.02 -14.21 -7.83
CA GLU A 191 19.04 -14.69 -8.81
C GLU A 191 17.65 -14.09 -8.56
N GLN A 192 16.77 -14.12 -9.57
CA GLN A 192 15.40 -13.64 -9.45
C GLN A 192 14.62 -14.40 -8.37
N CYS A 193 13.89 -13.66 -7.55
CA CYS A 193 13.05 -14.23 -6.48
C CYS A 193 11.75 -14.82 -7.01
N LEU A 194 11.16 -14.16 -8.01
CA LEU A 194 9.93 -14.59 -8.66
C LEU A 194 10.26 -15.09 -10.07
N PRO A 195 9.77 -16.26 -10.48
CA PRO A 195 9.95 -16.75 -11.85
C PRO A 195 9.19 -15.87 -12.85
N SER A 196 9.60 -15.89 -14.12
CA SER A 196 8.86 -15.19 -15.18
C SER A 196 7.43 -15.71 -15.33
N ASP A 197 7.21 -17.01 -15.17
CA ASP A 197 5.87 -17.62 -15.16
C ASP A 197 5.41 -17.85 -13.71
N PRO A 198 4.33 -17.18 -13.25
CA PRO A 198 3.75 -17.36 -11.92
C PRO A 198 3.33 -18.81 -11.60
N GLN A 199 3.07 -19.66 -12.60
CA GLN A 199 2.70 -21.05 -12.36
C GLN A 199 3.87 -21.88 -11.80
N LEU A 200 5.11 -21.44 -12.07
CA LEU A 200 6.33 -22.08 -11.59
C LEU A 200 6.73 -21.63 -10.17
N ILE A 201 5.89 -20.83 -9.50
CA ILE A 201 6.14 -20.44 -8.12
C ILE A 201 6.17 -21.69 -7.23
N GLU A 202 7.26 -21.83 -6.48
CA GLU A 202 7.40 -22.83 -5.45
C GLU A 202 6.41 -22.58 -4.30
N LYS A 203 5.50 -23.53 -4.09
CA LYS A 203 4.46 -23.45 -3.07
C LYS A 203 4.82 -24.21 -1.80
N ASN A 204 5.76 -25.15 -1.88
CA ASN A 204 6.20 -25.90 -0.72
C ASN A 204 7.07 -25.02 0.18
N GLU A 205 6.61 -24.76 1.41
CA GLU A 205 7.32 -23.96 2.41
C GLU A 205 8.60 -24.62 2.97
N GLU A 206 8.86 -25.87 2.61
CA GLU A 206 10.09 -26.59 2.97
C GLU A 206 11.11 -26.61 1.83
N SER A 207 10.70 -26.20 0.63
CA SER A 207 11.57 -26.21 -0.54
C SER A 207 12.72 -25.21 -0.40
N PRO A 208 13.95 -25.57 -0.83
CA PRO A 208 15.10 -24.66 -0.83
C PRO A 208 14.84 -23.34 -1.59
N ARG A 209 14.04 -23.42 -2.65
CA ARG A 209 13.67 -22.31 -3.54
C ARG A 209 12.42 -21.55 -3.06
N HIS A 210 11.82 -21.94 -1.94
CA HIS A 210 10.69 -21.20 -1.37
C HIS A 210 11.10 -19.75 -1.07
N LEU A 211 10.16 -18.83 -1.30
CA LEU A 211 10.43 -17.41 -1.18
C LEU A 211 10.18 -16.94 0.25
N GLU A 212 11.25 -16.46 0.89
CA GLU A 212 11.20 -15.90 2.23
C GLU A 212 11.39 -14.38 2.21
N ARG A 213 10.59 -13.70 3.03
CA ARG A 213 10.66 -12.25 3.20
C ARG A 213 11.10 -11.95 4.62
N ILE A 214 12.19 -11.20 4.74
CA ILE A 214 12.68 -10.72 6.04
C ILE A 214 11.92 -9.45 6.46
N PHE A 215 12.00 -9.07 7.75
CA PHE A 215 11.22 -7.97 8.30
C PHE A 215 11.40 -6.62 7.58
N CYS A 216 12.59 -6.35 7.02
CA CYS A 216 12.83 -5.13 6.26
C CYS A 216 12.21 -5.14 4.84
N GLY A 217 11.53 -6.22 4.45
CA GLY A 217 10.76 -6.33 3.19
C GLY A 217 11.53 -6.94 2.02
N HIS A 218 12.84 -7.14 2.13
CA HIS A 218 13.65 -7.78 1.09
C HIS A 218 13.47 -9.30 1.06
N LEU A 219 13.76 -9.89 -0.10
CA LEU A 219 13.48 -11.28 -0.41
C LEU A 219 14.75 -12.14 -0.45
N PHE A 220 14.59 -13.40 -0.04
CA PHE A 220 15.59 -14.45 -0.11
C PHE A 220 14.93 -15.76 -0.55
N HIS A 221 15.66 -16.64 -1.23
CA HIS A 221 15.27 -18.06 -1.23
C HIS A 221 15.53 -18.65 0.16
N GLN A 222 14.73 -19.62 0.59
CA GLN A 222 14.78 -20.18 1.94
C GLN A 222 16.16 -20.75 2.28
N GLU A 223 16.73 -21.57 1.40
CA GLU A 223 18.08 -22.10 1.60
C GLU A 223 19.13 -20.99 1.65
N CYS A 224 19.02 -20.01 0.76
CA CYS A 224 19.88 -18.84 0.75
C CYS A 224 19.84 -18.06 2.07
N LEU A 225 18.65 -17.88 2.65
CA LEU A 225 18.49 -17.22 3.95
C LEU A 225 19.15 -18.04 5.05
N PHE A 226 18.92 -19.35 5.10
CA PHE A 226 19.52 -20.20 6.12
C PHE A 226 21.04 -20.30 5.99
N ASN A 227 21.58 -20.42 4.77
CA ASN A 227 23.02 -20.40 4.53
C ASN A 227 23.62 -19.05 4.93
N TYR A 228 22.93 -17.95 4.62
CA TYR A 228 23.34 -16.62 5.08
C TYR A 228 23.36 -16.50 6.61
N LEU A 229 22.42 -17.12 7.32
CA LEU A 229 22.37 -17.09 8.80
C LEU A 229 23.35 -18.07 9.46
N LYS A 230 23.68 -19.20 8.79
CA LYS A 230 24.64 -20.22 9.25
C LYS A 230 26.10 -19.85 9.04
N THR A 231 26.39 -18.88 8.19
CA THR A 231 27.76 -18.42 7.92
C THR A 231 28.13 -17.24 8.83
N PRO A 232 29.41 -16.99 9.12
CA PRO A 232 29.84 -15.77 9.83
C PRO A 232 29.57 -14.50 9.00
N PRO A 233 29.49 -13.30 9.60
CA PRO A 233 29.55 -13.02 11.04
C PRO A 233 28.21 -13.27 11.76
N PHE A 234 28.25 -13.99 12.88
CA PHE A 234 27.06 -14.29 13.71
C PHE A 234 26.60 -13.07 14.52
N GLY A 235 25.30 -12.98 14.86
CA GLY A 235 24.72 -11.94 15.73
C GLY A 235 24.54 -10.52 15.19
N ASN A 236 25.27 -10.16 14.13
CA ASN A 236 25.14 -8.86 13.44
C ASN A 236 24.83 -9.02 11.94
N LYS A 237 24.02 -10.03 11.60
CA LYS A 237 23.54 -10.23 10.23
C LYS A 237 22.63 -9.07 9.82
N ARG A 238 22.99 -8.42 8.73
CA ARG A 238 22.31 -7.22 8.21
C ARG A 238 21.89 -7.43 6.77
N CYS A 239 20.76 -6.84 6.42
CA CYS A 239 20.32 -6.84 5.03
C CYS A 239 21.32 -6.06 4.17
N GLY A 240 21.77 -6.66 3.07
CA GLY A 240 22.75 -6.04 2.17
C GLY A 240 22.24 -4.78 1.43
N ILE A 241 20.93 -4.55 1.39
CA ILE A 241 20.35 -3.35 0.74
C ILE A 241 20.12 -2.23 1.75
N CYS A 242 19.40 -2.49 2.85
CA CYS A 242 19.00 -1.43 3.78
C CYS A 242 19.79 -1.40 5.10
N GLY A 243 20.68 -2.36 5.36
CA GLY A 243 21.49 -2.40 6.57
C GLY A 243 20.75 -2.79 7.86
N GLU A 244 19.43 -3.04 7.78
CA GLU A 244 18.60 -3.47 8.89
C GLU A 244 19.00 -4.86 9.40
N LYS A 245 18.88 -5.07 10.72
CA LYS A 245 19.21 -6.36 11.34
C LYS A 245 18.24 -7.43 10.85
N ILE A 246 18.78 -8.54 10.36
CA ILE A 246 17.97 -9.68 9.93
C ILE A 246 17.55 -10.49 11.16
N SER A 247 16.25 -10.75 11.26
CA SER A 247 15.69 -11.78 12.13
C SER A 247 14.62 -12.52 11.35
N HIS A 248 14.48 -13.83 11.61
CA HIS A 248 13.51 -14.66 10.92
C HIS A 248 12.90 -15.69 11.89
N HIS A 249 11.58 -15.83 11.86
CA HIS A 249 10.85 -16.72 12.78
C HIS A 249 11.23 -18.20 12.63
N LYS A 250 11.56 -18.67 11.41
CA LYS A 250 12.06 -20.04 11.17
C LYS A 250 13.52 -20.25 11.64
N TRP A 251 14.21 -19.20 12.07
CA TRP A 251 15.58 -19.29 12.60
C TRP A 251 15.59 -19.15 14.13
N SER A 252 15.69 -20.28 14.82
CA SER A 252 15.66 -20.34 16.29
C SER A 252 17.03 -20.57 16.94
N LEU A 253 18.09 -20.75 16.16
CA LEU A 253 19.44 -20.99 16.68
C LEU A 253 20.02 -19.69 17.26
N SER A 254 20.51 -19.75 18.50
CA SER A 254 21.27 -18.67 19.10
C SER A 254 22.60 -18.47 18.36
N ASP A 255 23.07 -17.24 18.28
CA ASP A 255 24.33 -16.88 17.62
C ASP A 255 25.52 -17.73 18.11
N LYS A 256 25.63 -17.92 19.43
CA LYS A 256 26.70 -18.73 20.05
C LYS A 256 26.67 -20.20 19.61
N LEU A 257 25.47 -20.78 19.45
CA LEU A 257 25.32 -22.16 19.00
C LEU A 257 25.62 -22.30 17.51
N ALA A 258 25.22 -21.32 16.70
CA ALA A 258 25.53 -21.28 15.27
C ALA A 258 27.06 -21.15 15.06
N GLU A 259 27.71 -20.27 15.82
CA GLU A 259 29.15 -20.07 15.81
C GLU A 259 29.92 -21.33 16.21
N ASN A 260 29.53 -21.98 17.31
CA ASN A 260 30.16 -23.24 17.73
C ASN A 260 30.02 -24.34 16.67
N ARG A 261 28.84 -24.48 16.06
CA ARG A 261 28.61 -25.48 15.00
C ARG A 261 29.48 -25.20 13.78
N TRP A 262 29.54 -23.95 13.34
CA TRP A 262 30.38 -23.53 12.22
C TRP A 262 31.86 -23.75 12.53
N ALA A 263 32.33 -23.41 13.74
CA ALA A 263 33.71 -23.61 14.15
C ALA A 263 34.10 -25.11 14.18
N HIS A 264 33.19 -25.99 14.62
CA HIS A 264 33.40 -27.44 14.57
C HIS A 264 33.44 -27.98 13.12
N GLU A 265 32.56 -27.50 12.24
CA GLU A 265 32.56 -27.87 10.83
C GLU A 265 33.86 -27.44 10.14
N GLN A 266 34.32 -26.21 10.38
CA GLN A 266 35.58 -25.68 9.88
C GLN A 266 36.82 -26.37 10.46
N ALA A 267 36.76 -26.86 11.70
CA ALA A 267 37.85 -27.65 12.29
C ALA A 267 37.94 -29.01 11.57
N ARG A 268 36.81 -29.67 11.34
CA ARG A 268 36.74 -30.94 10.62
C ARG A 268 37.19 -30.82 9.17
N GLU A 269 36.81 -29.75 8.47
CA GLU A 269 37.29 -29.49 7.09
C GLU A 269 38.80 -29.31 7.05
N ARG A 270 39.39 -28.60 8.03
CA ARG A 270 40.85 -28.46 8.14
C ARG A 270 41.55 -29.78 8.42
N GLU A 271 41.03 -30.61 9.31
CA GLU A 271 41.56 -31.95 9.57
C GLU A 271 41.52 -32.83 8.30
N LEU A 272 40.44 -32.78 7.53
CA LEU A 272 40.33 -33.53 6.27
C LEU A 272 41.32 -33.02 5.21
N ALA A 273 41.47 -31.71 5.07
CA ALA A 273 42.42 -31.11 4.15
C ALA A 273 43.88 -31.46 4.53
N GLU A 274 44.23 -31.44 5.82
CA GLU A 274 45.54 -31.88 6.31
C GLU A 274 45.81 -33.36 5.99
N VAL A 275 44.79 -34.21 6.05
CA VAL A 275 44.90 -35.63 5.66
C VAL A 275 45.08 -35.77 4.14
N GLU A 276 44.34 -35.03 3.32
CA GLU A 276 44.50 -35.04 1.86
C GLU A 276 45.89 -34.55 1.44
N ASP A 277 46.40 -33.48 2.06
CA ASP A 277 47.75 -32.97 1.82
C ASP A 277 48.84 -33.97 2.23
N PHE A 278 48.60 -34.81 3.25
CA PHE A 278 49.53 -35.87 3.64
C PHE A 278 49.66 -36.98 2.58
N PHE A 279 48.65 -37.17 1.73
CA PHE A 279 48.62 -38.21 0.69
C PHE A 279 49.06 -37.72 -0.71
N ASN A 280 49.37 -36.43 -0.88
CA ASN A 280 49.89 -35.82 -2.12
C ASN A 280 51.41 -35.57 -2.04
#